data_AF-A0A7W4Z711-F1
#
_entry.id   AF-A0A7W4Z711-F1
#
_cell.length_a   1.000
_cell.length_b   1.000
_cell.length_c   1.000
_cell.angle_alpha   90.00
_cell.angle_beta   90.00
_cell.angle_gamma   90.00
#
_symmetry.space_group_name_H-M   'P 1'
#
loop_
_entity.id
_entity.type
_entity.pdbx_description
1 polymer ?
#
loop_
_entity_poly.entity_id
_entity_poly.type
_entity_poly.pdbx_seq_one_letter_code
_entity_poly.pdbx_strand_id
1 'polypeptide(L)'
;MTVFRVEKGEPSVTLGAYLAVCDALDLVLSAGERESQAEPVLPLTILVSNYPQLQKLAWQIQPTEQLSPAEVFSIYERNWRHVDAESIIPEEQALIDALQAVFGDFNVSA
;
A
#
# COMPACT_ATOMS: atom_id res chain seq x y z
N MET A 1 -29.39 40.92 18.90
CA MET A 1 -30.75 40.53 18.47
C MET A 1 -30.71 40.30 16.98
N THR A 2 -30.65 39.02 16.58
CA THR A 2 -31.01 38.37 15.30
C THR A 2 -30.05 37.21 15.05
N VAL A 3 -30.65 36.06 14.80
CA VAL A 3 -30.04 34.75 14.62
C VAL A 3 -29.17 34.75 13.36
N PHE A 4 -27.87 34.46 13.51
CA PHE A 4 -26.94 34.24 12.40
C PHE A 4 -26.50 32.77 12.41
N ARG A 5 -27.37 31.91 11.83
CA ARG A 5 -27.04 30.74 10.99
C ARG A 5 -25.78 29.96 11.45
N VAL A 6 -25.88 28.82 12.13
CA VAL A 6 -26.14 27.48 11.54
C VAL A 6 -25.66 27.37 10.08
N GLU A 7 -24.45 27.86 9.79
CA GLU A 7 -23.76 27.78 8.49
C GLU A 7 -22.23 27.69 8.68
N LYS A 8 -21.82 27.06 9.77
CA LYS A 8 -20.47 26.53 9.90
C LYS A 8 -20.67 25.11 10.38
N GLY A 9 -20.32 24.13 9.55
CA GLY A 9 -20.22 22.75 10.01
C GLY A 9 -19.22 22.71 11.16
N GLU A 10 -19.71 22.84 12.38
CA GLU A 10 -18.92 22.65 13.58
C GLU A 10 -18.90 21.15 13.83
N PRO A 11 -17.77 20.44 13.62
CA PRO A 11 -17.60 19.12 14.20
C PRO A 11 -17.38 19.33 15.71
N SER A 12 -18.42 19.76 16.43
CA SER A 12 -18.36 19.97 17.88
C SER A 12 -18.64 18.69 18.67
N VAL A 13 -18.75 17.55 17.99
CA VAL A 13 -18.83 16.26 18.66
C VAL A 13 -17.42 15.91 19.13
N THR A 14 -17.21 15.93 20.44
CA THR A 14 -15.98 15.44 21.05
C THR A 14 -15.75 14.01 20.58
N LEU A 15 -14.53 13.68 20.15
CA LEU A 15 -14.17 12.34 19.69
C LEU A 15 -14.65 11.22 20.64
N GLY A 16 -14.69 11.48 21.95
CA GLY A 16 -15.23 10.56 22.95
C GLY A 16 -16.71 10.22 22.79
N ALA A 17 -17.56 11.15 22.33
CA ALA A 17 -18.96 10.85 22.03
C ALA A 17 -19.11 9.96 20.80
N TYR A 18 -18.19 10.08 19.84
CA TYR A 18 -18.12 9.20 18.67
C TYR A 18 -17.70 7.78 19.08
N LEU A 19 -16.66 7.66 19.92
CA LEU A 19 -16.20 6.38 20.46
C LEU A 19 -17.30 5.67 21.27
N ALA A 20 -18.07 6.41 22.08
CA ALA A 20 -19.18 5.84 22.83
C ALA A 20 -20.30 5.28 21.94
N VAL A 21 -20.56 5.92 20.79
CA VAL A 21 -21.51 5.40 19.80
C VAL A 21 -20.96 4.16 19.12
N CYS A 22 -19.67 4.15 18.78
CA CYS A 22 -19.03 2.97 18.21
C CYS A 22 -19.06 1.77 19.16
N ASP A 23 -18.77 1.99 20.45
CA ASP A 23 -18.89 0.98 21.50
C ASP A 23 -20.33 0.46 21.64
N ALA A 24 -21.33 1.36 21.70
CA ALA A 24 -22.74 0.97 21.81
C ALA A 24 -23.28 0.21 20.59
N LEU A 25 -22.65 0.37 19.42
CA LEU A 25 -23.03 -0.28 18.17
C LEU A 25 -22.12 -1.46 17.81
N ASP A 26 -21.17 -1.83 18.67
CA ASP A 26 -20.16 -2.87 18.42
C ASP A 26 -19.35 -2.63 17.12
N LEU A 27 -19.12 -1.35 16.80
CA LEU A 27 -18.39 -0.90 15.62
C LEU A 27 -16.89 -0.76 15.94
N VAL A 28 -16.06 -1.44 15.15
CA VAL A 28 -14.62 -1.29 15.21
C VAL A 28 -14.18 -0.10 14.36
N LEU A 29 -13.65 0.94 15.02
CA LEU A 29 -12.96 2.05 14.34
C LEU A 29 -11.52 1.65 14.05
N SER A 30 -11.22 1.32 12.79
CA SER A 30 -9.84 1.24 12.31
C SER A 30 -9.43 2.60 11.77
N ALA A 31 -8.51 3.27 12.47
CA ALA A 31 -7.75 4.36 11.89
C ALA A 31 -6.69 3.74 10.96
N GLY A 32 -7.04 3.55 9.68
CA GLY A 32 -6.04 3.28 8.67
C GLY A 32 -5.15 4.51 8.52
N GLU A 33 -3.83 4.30 8.39
CA GLU A 33 -2.98 5.34 7.85
C GLU A 33 -3.59 5.78 6.52
N ARG A 34 -3.93 7.08 6.38
CA ARG A 34 -4.10 7.62 5.04
C ARG A 34 -2.78 7.38 4.37
N GLU A 35 -2.77 6.57 3.30
CA GLU A 35 -1.68 6.55 2.34
C GLU A 35 -1.41 8.01 1.99
N SER A 36 -0.38 8.55 2.63
CA SER A 36 0.07 9.89 2.37
C SER A 36 0.41 9.87 0.89
N GLN A 37 -0.24 10.74 0.13
CA GLN A 37 -0.01 10.94 -1.30
C GLN A 37 1.39 11.54 -1.55
N ALA A 38 2.43 11.04 -0.86
CA ALA A 38 3.76 11.08 -1.39
C ALA A 38 3.68 10.26 -2.67
N GLU A 39 3.77 10.93 -3.81
CA GLU A 39 3.85 10.25 -5.10
C GLU A 39 4.82 9.08 -4.95
N PRO A 40 4.43 7.86 -5.33
CA PRO A 40 5.27 6.68 -5.15
C PRO A 40 6.55 6.91 -5.94
N VAL A 41 7.61 7.36 -5.26
CA VAL A 41 8.89 7.65 -5.89
C VAL A 41 9.53 6.30 -6.12
N LEU A 42 9.29 5.73 -7.31
CA LEU A 42 9.91 4.47 -7.67
C LEU A 42 11.43 4.64 -7.64
N PRO A 43 12.15 3.86 -6.83
CA PRO A 43 13.60 3.91 -6.83
C PRO A 43 14.11 3.50 -8.21
N LEU A 44 15.08 4.24 -8.74
CA LEU A 44 15.69 3.96 -10.05
C LEU A 44 16.36 2.58 -10.09
N THR A 45 16.64 2.00 -8.92
CA THR A 45 17.29 0.71 -8.78
C THR A 45 16.81 0.02 -7.52
N ILE A 46 16.43 -1.25 -7.65
CA ILE A 46 15.85 -2.09 -6.61
C ILE A 46 16.83 -3.23 -6.35
N LEU A 47 17.24 -3.40 -5.09
CA LEU A 47 18.19 -4.45 -4.70
C LEU A 47 17.42 -5.71 -4.30
N VAL A 48 17.66 -6.81 -5.00
CA VAL A 48 16.89 -8.06 -4.84
C VAL A 48 16.96 -8.62 -3.41
N SER A 49 18.10 -8.50 -2.73
CA SER A 49 18.27 -8.95 -1.34
C SER A 49 17.40 -8.24 -0.30
N ASN A 50 16.84 -7.06 -0.60
CA ASN A 50 15.97 -6.35 0.35
C ASN A 50 14.54 -6.90 0.38
N TYR A 51 14.19 -7.74 -0.60
CA TYR A 51 12.84 -8.18 -0.87
C TYR A 51 12.79 -9.71 -0.90
N PRO A 52 12.32 -10.37 0.18
CA PRO A 52 12.41 -11.82 0.31
C PRO A 52 11.58 -12.57 -0.73
N GLN A 53 10.43 -12.04 -1.17
CA GLN A 53 9.68 -12.66 -2.26
C GLN A 53 10.39 -12.43 -3.58
N LEU A 54 10.83 -11.19 -3.86
CA LEU A 54 11.58 -10.91 -5.08
C LEU A 54 12.81 -11.81 -5.21
N GLN A 55 13.54 -12.08 -4.13
CA GLN A 55 14.69 -12.98 -4.11
C GLN A 55 14.31 -14.43 -4.44
N LYS A 56 13.17 -14.93 -3.95
CA LYS A 56 12.66 -16.27 -4.28
C LYS A 56 12.25 -16.36 -5.75
N LEU A 57 11.59 -15.33 -6.28
CA LEU A 57 11.14 -15.29 -7.67
C LEU A 57 12.32 -15.14 -8.63
N ALA A 58 13.28 -14.30 -8.27
CA ALA A 58 14.49 -14.02 -9.02
C ALA A 58 15.59 -15.05 -8.76
N TRP A 59 15.26 -16.32 -8.48
CA TRP A 59 16.24 -17.38 -8.20
C TRP A 59 17.28 -17.60 -9.33
N GLN A 60 16.98 -17.15 -10.55
CA GLN A 60 17.92 -17.15 -11.69
C GLN A 60 18.87 -15.94 -11.72
N ILE A 61 18.59 -14.92 -10.92
CA ILE A 61 19.30 -13.63 -10.85
C ILE A 61 20.11 -13.61 -9.55
N GLN A 62 21.27 -12.96 -9.57
CA GLN A 62 22.10 -12.86 -8.38
C GLN A 62 21.42 -11.95 -7.34
N PRO A 63 21.41 -12.31 -6.04
CA PRO A 63 20.73 -11.51 -5.01
C PRO A 63 21.36 -10.12 -4.79
N THR A 64 22.62 -9.94 -5.17
CA THR A 64 23.33 -8.64 -5.19
C THR A 64 23.04 -7.79 -6.43
N GLU A 65 22.25 -8.32 -7.37
CA GLU A 65 21.92 -7.61 -8.59
C GLU A 65 20.92 -6.50 -8.30
N GLN A 66 21.19 -5.37 -8.95
CA GLN A 66 20.46 -4.13 -8.84
C GLN A 66 19.59 -4.03 -10.09
N LEU A 67 18.29 -4.22 -9.94
CA LEU A 67 17.34 -4.29 -11.05
C LEU A 67 16.58 -2.99 -11.23
N SER A 68 16.28 -2.65 -12.47
CA SER A 68 15.40 -1.52 -12.77
C SER A 68 13.95 -1.84 -12.41
N PRO A 69 13.10 -0.82 -12.15
CA PRO A 69 11.67 -1.02 -11.87
C PRO A 69 10.95 -1.86 -12.92
N ALA A 70 11.29 -1.71 -14.20
CA ALA A 70 10.70 -2.47 -15.30
C ALA A 70 11.07 -3.97 -15.24
N GLU A 71 12.31 -4.29 -14.90
CA GLU A 71 12.76 -5.68 -14.74
C GLU A 71 12.08 -6.34 -13.53
N VAL A 72 12.01 -5.61 -12.41
CA VAL A 72 11.31 -6.09 -11.21
C VAL A 72 9.84 -6.32 -11.50
N PHE A 73 9.18 -5.39 -12.19
CA PHE A 73 7.79 -5.57 -12.62
C PHE A 73 7.61 -6.82 -13.48
N SER A 74 8.48 -7.03 -14.47
CA SER A 74 8.40 -8.23 -15.34
C SER A 74 8.61 -9.53 -14.56
N ILE A 75 9.49 -9.54 -13.54
CA ILE A 75 9.68 -10.69 -12.66
C ILE A 75 8.40 -10.96 -11.85
N TYR A 76 7.82 -9.93 -11.25
CA TYR A 76 6.56 -10.07 -10.50
C TYR A 76 5.42 -10.53 -11.40
N GLU A 77 5.24 -9.93 -12.57
CA GLU A 77 4.17 -10.30 -13.52
C GLU A 77 4.26 -11.78 -13.92
N ARG A 78 5.45 -12.25 -14.34
CA ARG A 78 5.65 -13.65 -14.77
C ARG A 78 5.51 -14.65 -13.63
N ASN A 79 5.91 -14.28 -12.43
CA ASN A 79 5.96 -15.18 -11.28
C ASN A 79 4.90 -14.87 -10.23
N TRP A 80 3.88 -14.06 -10.55
CA TRP A 80 2.85 -13.61 -9.62
C TRP A 80 2.15 -14.78 -8.90
N ARG A 81 1.94 -15.88 -9.63
CA ARG A 81 1.33 -17.12 -9.09
C ARG A 81 2.16 -17.82 -8.01
N HIS A 82 3.45 -17.48 -7.90
CA HIS A 82 4.37 -18.02 -6.91
C HIS A 82 4.69 -17.00 -5.79
N VAL A 83 4.08 -15.81 -5.84
CA VAL A 83 4.19 -14.82 -4.78
C VAL A 83 3.40 -15.33 -3.57
N ASP A 84 4.08 -15.42 -2.44
CA ASP A 84 3.48 -15.86 -1.19
C ASP A 84 2.99 -14.63 -0.40
N ALA A 85 1.70 -14.31 -0.53
CA ALA A 85 1.11 -13.10 0.05
C ALA A 85 1.25 -13.01 1.58
N GLU A 86 1.27 -14.16 2.28
CA GLU A 86 1.46 -14.21 3.74
C GLU A 86 2.90 -13.86 4.18
N SER A 87 3.85 -13.87 3.25
CA SER A 87 5.26 -13.58 3.50
C SER A 87 5.73 -12.28 2.83
N ILE A 88 4.80 -11.45 2.31
CA ILE A 88 5.10 -10.11 1.83
C ILE A 88 5.31 -9.19 3.04
N ILE A 89 6.47 -8.53 3.08
CA ILE A 89 6.76 -7.51 4.09
C ILE A 89 6.13 -6.17 3.70
N PRO A 90 5.84 -5.26 4.66
CA PRO A 90 5.20 -3.98 4.37
C PRO A 90 5.96 -3.14 3.33
N GLU A 91 7.29 -3.16 3.35
CA GLU A 91 8.14 -2.44 2.40
C GLU A 91 8.06 -3.05 0.98
N GLU A 92 7.82 -4.35 0.88
CA GLU A 92 7.64 -5.08 -0.38
C GLU A 92 6.26 -4.81 -0.97
N GLN A 93 5.23 -4.72 -0.13
CA GLN A 93 3.90 -4.29 -0.54
C GLN A 93 3.93 -2.87 -1.11
N ALA A 94 4.59 -1.93 -0.43
CA ALA A 94 4.74 -0.56 -0.92
C ALA A 94 5.47 -0.50 -2.27
N LEU A 95 6.47 -1.37 -2.50
CA LEU A 95 7.14 -1.49 -3.80
C LEU A 95 6.17 -2.00 -4.87
N ILE A 96 5.40 -3.05 -4.56
CA ILE A 96 4.41 -3.62 -5.47
C ILE A 96 3.37 -2.56 -5.87
N ASP A 97 2.82 -1.82 -4.91
CA ASP A 97 1.81 -0.79 -5.16
C ASP A 97 2.41 0.34 -6.02
N ALA A 98 3.64 0.75 -5.73
CA ALA A 98 4.37 1.74 -6.53
C ALA A 98 4.62 1.25 -7.98
N LEU A 99 4.93 -0.04 -8.15
CA LEU A 99 5.12 -0.64 -9.47
C LEU A 99 3.80 -0.69 -10.24
N GLN A 100 2.69 -1.06 -9.59
CA GLN A 100 1.36 -1.06 -10.20
C GLN A 100 0.90 0.34 -10.59
N ALA A 101 1.21 1.35 -9.78
CA ALA A 101 0.90 2.74 -10.08
C ALA A 101 1.58 3.24 -11.37
N VAL A 102 2.75 2.70 -11.73
CA VAL A 102 3.54 3.14 -12.89
C VAL A 102 3.36 2.25 -14.12
N PHE A 103 3.31 0.93 -13.94
CA PHE A 103 3.24 -0.04 -15.02
C PHE A 103 1.84 -0.65 -15.23
N GLY A 104 0.92 -0.48 -14.27
CA GLY A 104 -0.42 -1.07 -14.26
C GLY A 104 -0.52 -2.35 -13.43
N ASP A 105 -1.73 -2.90 -13.31
CA ASP A 105 -1.98 -4.16 -12.60
C ASP A 105 -1.16 -5.33 -13.20
N PHE A 106 -0.73 -6.26 -12.36
CA PHE A 106 -0.13 -7.51 -12.82
C PHE A 106 -1.20 -8.34 -13.54
N ASN A 107 -1.25 -8.21 -14.86
CA ASN A 107 -2.31 -8.79 -15.66
C ASN A 107 -2.21 -10.32 -15.62
N VAL A 108 -3.18 -10.96 -14.95
CA VAL A 108 -3.45 -12.39 -15.10
C VAL A 108 -4.05 -12.57 -16.48
N SER A 109 -3.20 -12.65 -17.51
CA SER A 109 -3.64 -13.02 -18.85
C SER A 109 -4.15 -14.47 -18.79
N ALA A 110 -5.47 -14.60 -18.86
CA ALA A 110 -6.22 -15.79 -19.24
C ALA A 110 -7.36 -15.34 -20.16
#